data_AF-A0A1X1Y5R7-F1
#
_entry.id   AF-A0A1X1Y5R7-F1
#
_cell.length_a   1.000
_cell.length_b   1.000
_cell.length_c   1.000
_cell.angle_alpha   90.00
_cell.angle_beta   90.00
_cell.angle_gamma   90.00
#
_symmetry.space_group_name_H-M   'P 1'
#
loop_
_entity.id
_entity.type
_entity.pdbx_description
1 polymer ?
#
loop_
_entity_poly.entity_id
_entity_poly.type
_entity_poly.pdbx_seq_one_letter_code
_entity_poly.pdbx_strand_id
1 'polypeptide(L)' 'MIIDATEIDELAVVQVAEDGLRLPLRGAERDEAVRRMYGRIEPDLIAWRLHTTARTVCRVAARLGLTQQRPRPGVR' A
#
# COMPACT_ATOMS: atom_id res chain seq x y z
N MET A 1 12.27 -29.02 -2.63
CA MET A 1 12.37 -27.58 -2.36
C MET A 1 11.53 -26.89 -3.41
N ILE A 2 10.26 -26.62 -3.12
CA ILE A 2 9.38 -25.88 -4.03
C ILE A 2 9.66 -24.41 -3.77
N ILE A 3 10.20 -23.70 -4.76
CA ILE A 3 10.33 -22.25 -4.71
C ILE A 3 8.96 -21.73 -5.16
N ASP A 4 8.09 -21.40 -4.20
CA ASP A 4 6.82 -20.73 -4.50
C ASP A 4 7.16 -19.35 -5.10
N ALA A 5 6.64 -19.08 -6.30
CA ALA A 5 6.94 -17.88 -7.08
C ALA A 5 6.28 -16.59 -6.52
N THR A 6 6.09 -16.48 -5.20
CA THR A 6 5.29 -15.41 -4.56
C THR A 6 5.81 -14.99 -3.19
N GLU A 7 7.10 -15.14 -2.90
CA GLU A 7 7.66 -14.61 -1.65
C GLU A 7 7.84 -13.09 -1.82
N ILE A 8 6.84 -12.32 -1.35
CA ILE A 8 6.98 -10.88 -1.15
C ILE A 8 8.19 -10.67 -0.24
N ASP A 9 9.10 -9.76 -0.61
CA ASP A 9 10.15 -9.33 0.30
C ASP A 9 9.52 -8.53 1.46
N GLU A 10 9.14 -9.26 2.51
CA GLU A 10 8.48 -8.75 3.69
C GLU A 10 9.33 -7.70 4.41
N LEU A 11 10.66 -7.87 4.39
CA LEU A 11 11.58 -6.90 5.01
C LEU A 11 11.52 -5.56 4.27
N ALA A 12 11.58 -5.59 2.94
CA ALA A 12 11.48 -4.37 2.12
C ALA A 12 10.13 -3.66 2.30
N VAL A 13 9.04 -4.43 2.45
CA VAL A 13 7.71 -3.90 2.74
C VAL A 13 7.66 -3.21 4.11
N VAL A 14 8.16 -3.86 5.17
CA VAL A 14 8.18 -3.31 6.54
C VAL A 14 9.00 -2.02 6.57
N GLN A 15 10.17 -2.00 5.94
CA GLN A 15 11.02 -0.82 5.87
C GLN A 15 10.30 0.38 5.23
N VAL A 16 9.47 0.16 4.21
CA VAL A 16 8.68 1.24 3.59
C VAL A 16 7.48 1.62 4.45
N ALA A 17 6.74 0.63 4.94
CA ALA A 17 5.46 0.85 5.59
C ALA A 17 5.61 1.44 7.01
N GLU A 18 6.58 0.92 7.76
CA GLU A 18 6.76 1.18 9.19
C GLU A 18 7.95 2.12 9.42
N ASP A 19 9.13 1.80 8.90
CA ASP A 19 10.35 2.60 9.11
C ASP A 19 10.40 3.87 8.25
N GLY A 20 9.57 3.93 7.20
CA GLY A 20 9.44 5.07 6.32
C GLY A 20 10.57 5.29 5.32
N LEU A 21 11.30 4.21 5.01
CA LEU A 21 12.30 4.21 3.96
C LEU A 21 11.66 4.45 2.60
N ARG A 22 12.49 4.94 1.68
CA ARG A 22 12.13 5.22 0.30
C ARG A 22 12.71 4.13 -0.60
N LEU A 23 11.87 3.19 -1.03
CA LEU A 23 12.28 2.05 -1.85
C LEU A 23 11.34 1.91 -3.07
N PRO A 24 11.88 1.64 -4.26
CA PRO A 24 11.09 1.55 -5.49
C PRO A 24 10.40 0.17 -5.63
N LEU A 25 9.54 -0.19 -4.67
CA LEU A 25 8.80 -1.46 -4.69
C LEU A 25 7.85 -1.55 -5.89
N ARG A 26 7.66 -2.76 -6.42
CA ARG A 26 6.83 -3.02 -7.61
C ARG A 26 5.92 -4.22 -7.37
N GLY A 27 4.95 -4.40 -8.27
CA GLY A 27 4.06 -5.57 -8.25
C GLY A 27 3.38 -5.78 -6.89
N ALA A 28 3.48 -6.99 -6.37
CA ALA A 28 2.85 -7.43 -5.12
C ALA A 28 3.38 -6.70 -3.88
N GLU A 29 4.69 -6.42 -3.82
CA GLU A 29 5.31 -5.69 -2.69
C GLU A 29 4.74 -4.27 -2.57
N ARG A 30 4.57 -3.58 -3.70
CA ARG A 30 3.95 -2.25 -3.72
C ARG A 30 2.51 -2.31 -3.24
N ASP A 31 1.75 -3.29 -3.71
CA ASP A 31 0.35 -3.44 -3.35
C ASP A 31 0.21 -3.73 -1.84
N GLU A 32 1.10 -4.55 -1.29
CA GLU A 32 1.17 -4.84 0.14
C GLU A 32 1.59 -3.63 0.98
N ALA A 33 2.61 -2.89 0.55
CA ALA A 33 3.02 -1.65 1.21
C ALA A 33 1.88 -0.61 1.22
N VAL A 34 1.16 -0.45 0.10
CA VAL A 34 -0.04 0.40 0.03
C VAL A 34 -1.12 -0.11 0.98
N ARG A 35 -1.37 -1.42 1.04
CA ARG A 35 -2.36 -2.02 1.97
C ARG A 35 -2.07 -1.70 3.43
N ARG A 36 -0.80 -1.69 3.83
CA ARG A 36 -0.39 -1.39 5.22
C ARG A 36 -0.43 0.11 5.55
N MET A 37 -0.12 0.99 4.59
CA MET A 37 -0.04 2.43 4.85
C MET A 37 -1.35 3.18 4.61
N TYR A 38 -2.15 2.78 3.61
CA TYR A 38 -3.32 3.56 3.17
C TYR A 38 -4.38 3.65 4.29
N GLY A 39 -4.88 4.87 4.53
CA GLY A 39 -5.79 5.18 5.65
C GLY A 39 -5.09 5.50 6.97
N ARG A 40 -3.78 5.24 7.09
CA ARG A 40 -2.92 5.67 8.22
C ARG A 40 -1.97 6.80 7.83
N ILE A 41 -1.58 6.83 6.57
CA ILE A 41 -0.60 7.77 6.00
C ILE A 41 -1.22 8.46 4.77
N GLU A 42 -0.93 9.75 4.61
CA GLU A 42 -1.37 10.54 3.46
C GLU A 42 -0.85 9.94 2.13
N PRO A 43 -1.69 9.86 1.07
CA PRO A 43 -1.32 9.24 -0.20
C PRO A 43 -0.07 9.84 -0.88
N ASP A 44 0.17 11.14 -0.71
CA ASP A 44 1.36 11.81 -1.25
C ASP A 44 2.65 11.35 -0.57
N LEU A 45 2.62 11.09 0.74
CA LEU A 45 3.77 10.56 1.47
C LEU A 45 4.02 9.10 1.10
N ILE A 46 2.96 8.29 0.96
CA ILE A 46 3.08 6.92 0.45
C ILE A 46 3.71 6.93 -0.96
N ALA A 47 3.27 7.84 -1.83
CA ALA A 47 3.79 7.98 -3.18
C ALA A 47 5.27 8.36 -3.19
N TRP A 48 5.69 9.27 -2.31
CA TRP A 48 7.08 9.63 -2.13
C TRP A 48 7.93 8.41 -1.75
N ARG A 49 7.48 7.63 -0.75
CA ARG A 49 8.16 6.41 -0.28
C ARG A 49 8.32 5.35 -1.36
N LEU A 50 7.31 5.18 -2.22
CA LEU A 50 7.27 4.16 -3.28
C LEU A 50 7.80 4.64 -4.64
N HIS A 51 8.43 5.82 -4.71
CA HIS A 51 8.91 6.41 -5.97
C HIS A 51 7.82 6.48 -7.06
N THR A 52 6.60 6.84 -6.67
CA THR A 52 5.45 6.91 -7.59
C THR A 52 4.64 8.18 -7.36
N THR A 53 3.41 8.21 -7.86
CA THR A 53 2.49 9.35 -7.72
C THR A 53 1.31 8.99 -6.82
N ALA A 54 0.72 9.98 -6.15
CA ALA A 54 -0.49 9.78 -5.35
C ALA A 54 -1.65 9.21 -6.19
N ARG A 55 -1.73 9.60 -7.47
CA ARG A 55 -2.68 8.99 -8.43
C ARG A 55 -2.49 7.48 -8.55
N THR A 56 -1.25 7.00 -8.64
CA THR A 56 -0.97 5.55 -8.65
C THR A 56 -1.35 4.90 -7.34
N VAL A 57 -1.02 5.51 -6.20
CA VAL A 57 -1.37 5.00 -4.86
C VAL A 57 -2.88 4.85 -4.73
N CYS A 58 -3.65 5.90 -5.02
CA CYS A 58 -5.12 5.86 -4.95
C CYS A 58 -5.72 4.81 -5.90
N ARG A 59 -5.15 4.63 -7.11
CA ARG A 59 -5.59 3.58 -8.04
C ARG A 59 -5.33 2.17 -7.48
N VAL A 60 -4.16 1.97 -6.85
CA VAL A 60 -3.84 0.69 -6.18
C VAL A 60 -4.79 0.47 -5.00
N ALA A 61 -4.99 1.46 -4.15
CA ALA A 61 -5.91 1.38 -3.01
C ALA A 61 -7.34 1.05 -3.44
N ALA A 62 -7.85 1.69 -4.50
CA ALA A 62 -9.16 1.40 -5.07
C ALA A 62 -9.24 -0.04 -5.62
N ARG A 63 -8.20 -0.51 -6.32
CA ARG A 63 -8.11 -1.89 -6.81
C ARG A 63 -8.10 -2.92 -5.67
N LEU A 64 -7.52 -2.56 -4.53
CA LEU A 64 -7.48 -3.38 -3.31
C LEU A 64 -8.77 -3.25 -2.46
N GLY A 65 -9.74 -2.42 -2.86
CA GLY A 65 -10.98 -2.19 -2.11
C GLY A 65 -10.83 -1.33 -0.85
N LEU A 66 -9.70 -0.65 -0.66
CA LEU A 66 -9.40 0.12 0.56
C LEU A 66 -10.14 1.47 0.65
N THR A 67 -10.74 1.93 -0.45
CA THR A 67 -11.44 3.23 -0.52
C THR A 67 -12.90 3.16 -0.06
N GLN A 68 -13.43 1.97 0.25
CA GLN A 68 -14.83 1.74 0.62
C GLN A 68 -14.96 1.39 2.11
N GLN A 69 -14.77 2.37 3.01
CA GLN A 69 -15.30 2.30 4.38
C GLN A 69 -15.74 3.68 4.87
N ARG A 70 -17.00 4.03 4.57
CA ARG A 70 -17.81 4.89 5.43
C ARG A 70 -19.08 4.09 5.77
N PRO A 71 -19.32 3.69 7.02
CA PRO A 71 -20.66 3.28 7.41
C PRO A 71 -21.57 4.48 7.14
N ARG A 72 -22.67 4.26 6.41
CA ARG A 72 -23.74 5.27 6.34
C ARG A 72 -24.12 5.61 7.79
N PRO A 73 -24.10 6.89 8.21
CA PRO A 73 -24.74 7.24 9.47
C PRO A 73 -26.21 6.81 9.36
N GLY A 74 -26.66 6.06 10.36
CA GLY A 74 -28.00 5.53 10.44
C GLY A 74 -29.03 6.60 10.11
N VAL A 75 -29.91 6.29 9.16
CA VAL A 75 -31.15 7.03 8.97
C VAL A 75 -32.15 6.40 9.92
N ARG A 76 -32.62 7.24 10.87
CA ARG A 76 -33.62 7.07 11.93
C ARG A 76 -33.08 6.73 13.30
#